data_AF-A0A222WTZ1-F1
#
_entry.id   AF-A0A222WTZ1-F1
#
_cell.length_a   1.000
_cell.length_b   1.000
_cell.length_c   1.000
_cell.angle_alpha   90.00
_cell.angle_beta   90.00
_cell.angle_gamma   90.00
#
_symmetry.space_group_name_H-M   'P 1'
#
loop_
_entity.id
_entity.type
_entity.pdbx_description
1 polymer ?
#
loop_
_entity_poly.entity_id
_entity_poly.type
_entity_poly.pdbx_seq_one_letter_code
_entity_poly.pdbx_strand_id
1 'polypeptide(L)'
;MLSHMVNVLGILLVAVVICLLEVPYMWKKGLKKELWLFSVLLVLGVGISCAKAFTWTIPTPLDWITAIYRPFSNFLIHIGLIK
;
A
#
# COMPACT_ATOMS: atom_id res chain seq x y z
N MET A 1 -1.41 -13.70 -15.70
CA MET A 1 -0.62 -12.61 -16.33
C MET A 1 -1.50 -11.43 -16.74
N LEU A 2 -2.54 -11.66 -17.55
CA LEU A 2 -3.48 -10.59 -18.00
C LEU A 2 -4.20 -9.87 -16.83
N SER A 3 -4.62 -10.62 -15.80
CA SER A 3 -5.27 -10.08 -14.60
C SER A 3 -4.42 -9.07 -13.82
N HIS A 4 -3.11 -9.29 -13.71
CA HIS A 4 -2.19 -8.39 -13.01
C HIS A 4 -1.98 -7.08 -13.79
N MET A 5 -1.88 -7.17 -15.13
CA MET A 5 -1.77 -6.00 -16.00
C MET A 5 -3.01 -5.11 -15.94
N VAL A 6 -4.21 -5.70 -15.91
CA VAL A 6 -5.48 -4.94 -15.81
C VAL A 6 -5.57 -4.20 -14.45
N ASN A 7 -5.16 -4.83 -13.36
CA ASN A 7 -5.11 -4.18 -12.05
C ASN A 7 -4.15 -2.97 -12.04
N VAL A 8 -2.93 -3.15 -12.56
CA VAL A 8 -1.94 -2.06 -12.64
C VAL A 8 -2.44 -0.91 -13.53
N LEU A 9 -3.05 -1.23 -14.68
CA LEU A 9 -3.68 -0.24 -15.56
C LEU A 9 -4.78 0.55 -14.86
N GLY A 10 -5.64 -0.12 -14.10
CA GLY A 10 -6.69 0.55 -13.32
C GLY A 10 -6.13 1.51 -12.27
N ILE A 11 -5.10 1.08 -11.54
CA ILE A 11 -4.42 1.92 -10.52
C ILE A 11 -3.79 3.15 -11.18
N LEU A 12 -3.09 2.97 -12.31
CA LEU A 12 -2.48 4.06 -13.07
C LEU A 12 -3.53 5.05 -13.60
N LEU A 13 -4.65 4.56 -14.12
CA LEU A 13 -5.72 5.39 -14.65
C LEU A 13 -6.33 6.28 -13.55
N VAL A 14 -6.60 5.71 -12.38
CA VAL A 14 -7.05 6.48 -11.21
C VAL A 14 -6.01 7.52 -10.80
N ALA A 15 -4.72 7.14 -10.72
CA ALA A 15 -3.66 8.08 -10.36
C ALA A 15 -3.56 9.26 -11.34
N VAL A 16 -3.71 9.02 -12.64
CA VAL A 16 -3.74 10.07 -13.67
C VAL A 16 -4.92 11.01 -13.47
N VAL A 17 -6.12 10.49 -13.19
CA VAL A 17 -7.31 11.31 -12.94
C VAL A 17 -7.10 12.20 -11.71
N ILE A 18 -6.57 11.66 -10.61
CA ILE A 18 -6.29 12.44 -9.40
C ILE A 18 -5.26 13.54 -9.71
N CYS A 19 -4.18 13.20 -10.42
CA CYS A 19 -3.18 14.19 -10.84
C CYS A 19 -3.80 15.31 -11.69
N LEU A 20 -4.67 14.98 -12.64
CA LEU A 20 -5.34 15.97 -13.50
C LEU A 20 -6.27 16.91 -12.74
N LEU A 21 -6.80 16.50 -11.59
CA LEU A 21 -7.65 17.36 -10.75
C LEU A 21 -6.81 18.18 -9.76
N GLU A 22 -5.90 17.53 -9.04
CA GLU A 22 -5.15 18.17 -7.95
C GLU A 22 -3.98 19.03 -8.42
N VAL A 23 -3.21 18.59 -9.44
CA VAL A 23 -2.04 19.34 -9.94
C VAL A 23 -2.42 20.74 -10.44
N PRO A 24 -3.42 20.94 -11.33
CA PRO A 24 -3.75 22.29 -11.77
C PRO A 24 -4.37 23.14 -10.66
N TYR A 25 -5.09 22.53 -9.72
CA TYR A 25 -5.63 23.24 -8.56
C TYR A 25 -4.51 23.78 -7.65
N MET A 26 -3.53 22.94 -7.30
CA MET A 26 -2.38 23.32 -6.48
C MET A 26 -1.46 24.31 -7.19
N TRP A 27 -1.26 24.15 -8.50
CA TRP A 27 -0.46 25.09 -9.31
C TRP A 27 -1.09 26.48 -9.34
N LYS A 28 -2.42 26.56 -9.56
CA LYS A 28 -3.16 27.85 -9.55
C LYS A 28 -3.09 28.55 -8.19
N LYS A 29 -3.05 27.80 -7.10
CA LYS A 29 -2.91 28.35 -5.73
C LYS A 29 -1.45 28.60 -5.30
N GLY A 30 -0.46 28.27 -6.13
CA GLY A 30 0.96 28.46 -5.79
C GLY A 30 1.47 27.52 -4.68
N LEU A 31 0.77 26.43 -4.39
CA LEU A 31 1.02 25.53 -3.27
C LEU A 31 2.12 24.50 -3.61
N LYS A 32 3.35 24.97 -3.86
CA LYS A 32 4.47 24.11 -4.26
C LYS A 32 4.83 23.04 -3.23
N LYS A 33 4.68 23.35 -1.93
CA LYS A 33 4.93 22.40 -0.83
C LYS A 33 3.90 21.28 -0.79
N GLU A 34 2.62 21.62 -0.99
CA GLU A 34 1.55 20.61 -1.01
C GLU A 34 1.65 19.73 -2.26
N LEU A 35 2.00 20.31 -3.41
CA LEU A 35 2.24 19.55 -4.64
C LEU A 35 3.36 18.51 -4.45
N TRP A 36 4.44 18.87 -3.75
CA TRP A 36 5.51 17.94 -3.41
C TRP A 36 4.99 16.81 -2.52
N LEU A 37 4.32 17.14 -1.42
CA LEU A 37 3.80 16.15 -0.48
C LEU A 37 2.81 15.20 -1.16
N PHE A 38 1.89 15.74 -1.96
CA PHE A 38 0.94 15.01 -2.78
C PHE A 38 1.66 14.06 -3.73
N SER A 39 2.66 14.54 -4.48
CA SER A 39 3.40 13.71 -5.43
C SER A 39 4.13 12.56 -4.73
N VAL A 40 4.75 12.80 -3.58
CA VAL A 40 5.40 11.74 -2.79
C VAL A 40 4.38 10.71 -2.31
N LEU A 41 3.25 11.17 -1.77
CA LEU A 41 2.19 10.29 -1.26
C LEU A 41 1.55 9.46 -2.39
N LEU A 42 1.34 10.07 -3.55
CA LEU A 42 0.79 9.42 -4.74
C LEU A 42 1.75 8.36 -5.29
N VAL A 43 3.05 8.68 -5.39
CA VAL A 43 4.07 7.70 -5.81
C VAL A 43 4.16 6.55 -4.82
N LEU A 44 4.11 6.80 -3.51
CA LEU A 44 4.08 5.74 -2.50
C LEU A 44 2.83 4.86 -2.62
N GLY A 45 1.65 5.45 -2.73
CA GLY A 45 0.39 4.72 -2.87
C GLY A 45 0.35 3.86 -4.14
N VAL A 46 0.76 4.43 -5.28
CA VAL A 46 0.85 3.71 -6.56
C VAL A 46 1.93 2.62 -6.49
N GLY A 47 3.09 2.91 -5.92
CA GLY A 47 4.19 1.96 -5.74
C GLY A 47 3.78 0.74 -4.90
N ILE A 48 3.13 0.96 -3.75
CA ILE A 48 2.61 -0.12 -2.89
C ILE A 48 1.53 -0.92 -3.64
N SER A 49 0.65 -0.25 -4.39
CA SER A 49 -0.42 -0.90 -5.14
C SER A 49 0.12 -1.76 -6.29
N CYS A 50 1.14 -1.27 -7.02
CA CYS A 50 1.88 -2.01 -8.04
C CYS A 50 2.64 -3.20 -7.43
N ALA A 51 3.29 -3.02 -6.28
CA ALA A 51 3.99 -4.09 -5.57
C ALA A 51 3.03 -5.23 -5.15
N LYS A 52 1.86 -4.88 -4.61
CA LYS A 52 0.79 -5.86 -4.35
C LYS A 52 0.31 -6.55 -5.62
N ALA A 53 0.14 -5.80 -6.72
CA ALA A 53 -0.30 -6.36 -8.00
C ALA A 53 0.73 -7.36 -8.58
N PHE A 54 2.02 -7.17 -8.32
CA PHE A 54 3.08 -8.12 -8.68
C PHE A 54 3.20 -9.33 -7.75
N THR A 55 2.21 -9.56 -6.87
CA THR A 55 2.22 -10.62 -5.85
C THR A 55 3.42 -10.56 -4.91
N TRP A 56 4.09 -9.40 -4.81
CA TRP A 56 5.10 -9.21 -3.80
C TRP A 56 4.37 -9.32 -2.45
N THR A 57 4.72 -10.33 -1.66
CA THR A 57 4.16 -10.56 -0.34
C THR A 57 4.67 -9.45 0.58
N ILE A 58 4.01 -8.30 0.52
CA ILE A 58 4.12 -7.25 1.51
C ILE A 58 3.47 -7.83 2.76
N PRO A 59 4.25 -8.12 3.83
CA PRO A 59 3.69 -8.66 5.06
C PRO A 59 2.62 -7.71 5.56
N THR A 60 1.43 -8.23 5.77
CA THR A 60 0.33 -7.42 6.29
C THR A 60 0.63 -7.07 7.75
N PRO A 61 0.05 -5.98 8.30
CA PRO A 61 0.14 -5.71 9.73
C PRO A 61 -0.29 -6.90 10.60
N LEU A 62 -1.24 -7.69 10.09
CA LEU A 62 -1.70 -8.93 10.70
C LEU A 62 -0.59 -10.00 10.72
N ASP A 63 0.20 -10.16 9.66
CA ASP A 63 1.36 -11.05 9.64
C ASP A 63 2.38 -10.66 10.71
N TRP A 64 2.54 -9.35 10.94
CA TRP A 64 3.46 -8.85 11.95
C TRP A 64 2.98 -9.15 13.38
N ILE A 65 1.69 -8.92 13.63
CA ILE A 65 1.04 -9.31 14.90
C ILE A 65 1.17 -10.83 15.08
N THR A 66 0.96 -11.60 14.02
CA THR A 66 1.05 -13.07 14.05
C THR A 66 2.49 -13.53 14.30
N ALA A 67 3.50 -12.85 13.78
CA ALA A 67 4.91 -13.14 14.04
C ALA A 67 5.27 -12.91 15.51
N ILE A 68 4.70 -11.88 16.14
CA ILE A 68 4.88 -11.59 17.57
C ILE A 68 4.10 -12.58 18.44
N TYR A 69 2.88 -12.95 18.05
CA TYR A 69 2.01 -13.84 18.81
C TYR A 69 2.33 -15.34 18.63
N ARG A 70 2.97 -15.73 17.52
CA ARG A 70 3.41 -17.11 17.26
C ARG A 70 4.27 -17.71 18.37
N PRO A 71 5.36 -17.07 18.83
CA PRO A 71 6.19 -17.64 19.90
C PRO A 71 5.42 -17.78 21.22
N PHE A 72 4.54 -16.83 21.53
CA PHE A 72 3.68 -16.91 22.72
C PHE A 72 2.65 -18.05 22.61
N SER A 73 2.01 -18.21 21.44
CA SER A 73 1.08 -19.32 21.19
C SER A 73 1.80 -20.67 21.25
N ASN A 74 2.98 -20.79 20.64
CA ASN A 74 3.80 -22.00 20.70
C ASN A 74 4.21 -22.35 22.14
N PHE A 75 4.53 -21.36 22.96
CA PHE A 75 4.83 -21.57 24.38
C PHE A 75 3.61 -22.11 25.15
N LEU A 76 2.43 -21.53 24.91
CA LEU A 76 1.19 -21.99 25.55
C LEU A 76 0.75 -23.39 25.06
N ILE A 77 1.00 -23.72 23.79
CA ILE A 77 0.78 -25.07 23.24
C ILE A 77 1.76 -26.06 23.89
N HIS A 78 3.04 -25.69 24.02
CA HIS A 78 4.07 -26.56 24.60
C HIS A 78 3.79 -26.87 26.07
N ILE A 79 3.20 -25.92 26.82
CA ILE A 79 2.84 -26.10 28.23
C ILE A 79 1.46 -26.77 28.41
N GLY A 80 0.76 -27.10 27.32
CA GLY A 80 -0.52 -27.84 27.33
C GLY A 80 -1.74 -27.01 27.76
N LEU A 81 -1.63 -25.68 27.76
CA LEU A 81 -2.68 -24.78 28.26
C LEU A 81 -3.79 -24.55 27.22
N ILE A 82 -3.46 -24.65 25.94
CA ILE A 82 -4.38 -24.51 24.80
C ILE A 82 -4.05 -25.55 23.72
N LYS A 83 -5.06 -25.99 22.96
CA LYS A 83 -4.96 -27.04 21.95
C LYS A 83 -5.08 -26.49 20.54
#